data_AF-A0AAN8F3P5-F1
#
_entry.id   AF-A0AAN8F3P5-F1
#
_cell.length_a   1.000
_cell.length_b   1.000
_cell.length_c   1.000
_cell.angle_alpha   90.00
_cell.angle_beta   90.00
_cell.angle_gamma   90.00
#
_symmetry.space_group_name_H-M   'P 1'
#
loop_
_entity.id
_entity.type
_entity.pdbx_description
1 polymer ?
#
loop_
_entity_poly.entity_id
_entity_poly.type
_entity_poly.pdbx_seq_one_letter_code
_entity_poly.pdbx_strand_id
1 'polypeptide(L)'
;MQFTMHFGLLIILPCINSLQFTNPCEKSLQIKDASDFTKLTDYLNYSVDYKVDPCEDFYQFSCGNFIANTKDTLLNWEEMSLFKKMSDLYKREQR
;
A
#
# COMPACT_ATOMS: atom_id res chain seq x y z
N MET A 1 6.71 54.02 -26.79
CA MET A 1 7.66 52.92 -26.51
C MET A 1 7.71 52.75 -25.00
N GLN A 2 7.50 51.61 -24.37
CA GLN A 2 7.20 50.25 -24.80
C GLN A 2 6.64 49.55 -23.55
N PHE A 3 5.61 48.73 -23.74
CA PHE A 3 5.01 47.85 -22.73
C PHE A 3 6.06 46.99 -22.00
N THR A 4 6.22 47.17 -20.69
CA THR A 4 6.81 46.13 -19.83
C THR A 4 6.13 46.18 -18.48
N MET A 5 5.07 45.39 -18.25
CA MET A 5 4.73 44.94 -16.89
C MET A 5 3.61 43.89 -16.77
N HIS A 6 3.27 43.11 -17.80
CA HIS A 6 2.25 42.05 -17.68
C HIS A 6 2.66 40.73 -18.34
N PHE A 7 3.80 40.14 -17.97
CA PHE A 7 4.13 38.76 -18.35
C PHE A 7 4.96 37.99 -17.31
N GLY A 8 4.90 38.40 -16.02
CA GLY A 8 5.71 37.80 -14.96
C GLY A 8 4.93 37.04 -13.87
N LEU A 9 3.60 36.96 -13.94
CA LEU A 9 2.77 36.48 -12.82
C LEU A 9 1.77 35.38 -13.20
N LEU A 10 2.06 34.55 -14.20
CA LEU A 10 1.19 33.44 -14.60
C LEU A 10 1.93 32.12 -14.94
N ILE A 11 3.18 31.93 -14.48
CA ILE A 11 3.92 30.65 -14.69
C ILE A 11 4.49 30.09 -13.38
N ILE A 12 3.89 30.46 -12.25
CA ILE A 12 4.10 29.73 -10.99
C ILE A 12 2.69 29.51 -10.50
N LEU A 13 2.18 28.29 -10.66
CA LEU A 13 1.12 27.64 -9.88
C LEU A 13 0.31 26.62 -10.69
N PRO A 14 0.93 25.51 -11.15
CA PRO A 14 0.24 24.24 -11.20
C PRO A 14 0.43 23.43 -9.89
N CYS A 15 1.02 24.00 -8.83
CA CYS A 15 1.35 23.27 -7.59
C CYS A 15 0.41 23.51 -6.40
N ILE A 16 -0.57 24.44 -6.46
CA ILE A 16 -1.50 24.66 -5.33
C ILE A 16 -2.72 23.73 -5.35
N ASN A 17 -3.01 23.04 -6.45
CA ASN A 17 -3.89 21.86 -6.34
C ASN A 17 -3.06 20.69 -5.83
N SER A 18 -2.77 20.75 -4.54
CA SER A 18 -2.46 19.59 -3.73
C SER A 18 -3.42 18.48 -4.14
N LEU A 19 -2.89 17.43 -4.76
CA LEU A 19 -3.55 16.13 -4.81
C LEU A 19 -3.96 15.84 -3.37
N GLN A 20 -5.25 16.04 -3.06
CA GLN A 20 -5.81 15.58 -1.80
C GLN A 20 -5.85 14.07 -1.91
N PHE A 21 -4.73 13.45 -1.56
CA PHE A 21 -4.69 12.05 -1.20
C PHE A 21 -5.47 11.95 0.10
N THR A 22 -6.80 11.85 -0.01
CA THR A 22 -7.61 11.41 1.12
C THR A 22 -7.09 10.03 1.44
N ASN A 23 -6.41 9.88 2.58
CA ASN A 23 -5.93 8.56 2.93
C ASN A 23 -7.20 7.73 3.20
N PRO A 24 -7.42 6.60 2.50
CA PRO A 24 -8.61 5.78 2.73
C PRO A 24 -8.62 5.17 4.15
N CYS A 25 -7.53 5.34 4.89
CA CYS A 25 -7.37 4.95 6.29
C CYS A 25 -7.86 5.99 7.32
N GLU A 26 -8.35 7.17 6.93
CA GLU A 26 -8.79 8.17 7.93
C GLU A 26 -10.10 7.79 8.62
N LYS A 27 -10.88 6.88 8.02
CA LYS A 27 -12.21 6.55 8.53
C LYS A 27 -12.13 5.47 9.61
N SER A 28 -12.00 5.98 10.84
CA SER A 28 -12.29 5.38 12.14
C SER A 28 -11.43 4.21 12.57
N LEU A 29 -10.21 4.51 13.00
CA LEU A 29 -9.55 3.76 14.06
C LEU A 29 -9.31 4.73 15.21
N GLN A 30 -10.31 4.91 16.09
CA GLN A 30 -10.05 5.59 17.36
C GLN A 30 -9.22 4.65 18.22
N ILE A 31 -7.91 4.67 18.01
CA ILE A 31 -6.93 3.93 18.80
C ILE A 31 -7.01 4.48 20.23
N LYS A 32 -7.78 3.80 21.09
CA LYS A 32 -7.89 4.17 22.50
C LYS A 32 -6.80 3.50 23.31
N ASP A 33 -6.42 2.27 22.93
CA ASP A 33 -5.35 1.52 23.58
C ASP A 33 -4.55 0.65 22.59
N ALA A 34 -3.24 0.50 22.84
CA ALA A 34 -2.34 -0.32 22.03
C ALA A 34 -2.70 -1.82 22.02
N SER A 35 -3.51 -2.27 23.00
CA SER A 35 -4.04 -3.63 23.07
C SER A 35 -4.96 -3.99 21.92
N ASP A 36 -5.59 -2.99 21.29
CA ASP A 36 -6.50 -3.21 20.16
C ASP A 36 -5.75 -3.75 18.93
N PHE A 37 -4.43 -3.58 18.86
CA PHE A 37 -3.57 -4.03 17.76
C PHE A 37 -2.73 -5.24 18.07
N THR A 38 -2.70 -5.75 19.31
CA THR A 38 -1.77 -6.83 19.68
C THR A 38 -1.90 -8.02 18.74
N LYS A 39 -3.13 -8.45 18.41
CA LYS A 39 -3.34 -9.53 17.43
C LYS A 39 -2.79 -9.19 16.06
N LEU A 40 -3.01 -7.97 15.57
CA LEU A 40 -2.49 -7.53 14.26
C LEU A 40 -0.96 -7.48 14.26
N THR A 41 -0.36 -6.93 15.31
CA THR A 41 1.09 -6.86 15.51
C THR A 41 1.70 -8.26 15.58
N ASP A 42 1.05 -9.20 16.27
CA ASP A 42 1.50 -10.60 16.34
C ASP A 42 1.48 -11.25 14.95
N TYR A 43 0.41 -11.03 14.18
CA TYR A 43 0.32 -11.52 12.79
C TYR A 43 1.39 -10.92 11.88
N LEU A 44 1.63 -9.60 11.96
CA LEU A 44 2.67 -8.94 11.18
C LEU A 44 4.07 -9.46 11.55
N ASN A 45 4.35 -9.62 12.83
CA ASN A 45 5.64 -10.15 13.29
C ASN A 45 5.83 -11.61 12.90
N TYR A 46 4.74 -12.39 12.80
CA TYR A 46 4.80 -13.76 12.30
C TYR A 46 5.11 -13.83 10.80
N SER A 47 4.64 -12.86 10.00
CA SER A 47 4.78 -12.92 8.54
C SER A 47 6.05 -12.29 8.00
N VAL A 48 6.50 -11.16 8.59
CA VAL A 48 7.60 -10.34 8.08
C VAL A 48 8.96 -10.97 8.37
N ASP A 49 9.80 -11.09 7.35
CA ASP A 49 11.21 -11.47 7.43
C ASP A 49 12.10 -10.22 7.44
N TYR A 50 12.39 -9.72 8.64
CA TYR A 50 13.25 -8.54 8.86
C TYR A 50 14.71 -8.71 8.43
N LYS A 51 15.12 -9.89 7.96
CA LYS A 51 16.48 -10.12 7.43
C LYS A 51 16.60 -9.76 5.95
N VAL A 52 15.48 -9.56 5.26
CA VAL A 52 15.45 -9.20 3.85
C VAL A 52 15.31 -7.69 3.71
N ASP A 53 16.05 -7.09 2.78
CA ASP A 53 15.89 -5.67 2.47
C ASP A 53 14.57 -5.45 1.72
N PRO A 54 13.64 -4.63 2.24
CA PRO A 54 12.36 -4.36 1.57
C PRO A 54 12.51 -3.63 0.23
N CYS A 55 13.65 -2.98 -0.04
CA CYS A 55 13.92 -2.28 -1.29
C CYS A 55 14.33 -3.25 -2.41
N GLU A 56 14.95 -4.38 -2.02
CA GLU A 56 15.44 -5.40 -2.96
C GLU A 56 14.40 -6.50 -3.20
N ASP A 57 13.72 -6.97 -2.15
CA ASP A 57 12.66 -7.98 -2.26
C ASP A 57 11.55 -7.76 -1.22
N PHE A 58 10.62 -6.86 -1.53
CA PHE A 58 9.48 -6.56 -0.66
C PHE A 58 8.57 -7.76 -0.40
N TYR A 59 8.47 -8.70 -1.35
CA TYR A 59 7.62 -9.87 -1.20
C TYR A 59 8.19 -10.83 -0.16
N GLN A 60 9.48 -11.14 -0.27
CA GLN A 60 10.17 -11.96 0.73
C GLN A 60 10.24 -11.24 2.09
N PHE A 61 10.52 -9.94 2.12
CA PHE A 61 10.46 -9.15 3.35
C PHE A 61 9.09 -9.25 4.04
N SER A 62 7.99 -9.14 3.29
CA SER A 62 6.65 -9.11 3.90
C SER A 62 6.10 -10.49 4.29
N CYS A 63 6.46 -11.54 3.54
CA CYS A 63 5.82 -12.85 3.60
C CYS A 63 6.79 -14.01 3.93
N GLY A 64 8.10 -13.78 3.95
CA GLY A 64 9.12 -14.82 4.00
C GLY A 64 8.98 -15.74 5.20
N ASN A 65 8.71 -15.17 6.38
CA ASN A 65 8.49 -15.95 7.59
C ASN A 65 7.15 -16.69 7.59
N PHE A 66 6.09 -16.10 7.02
CA PHE A 66 4.81 -16.79 6.87
C PHE A 66 5.00 -18.07 6.05
N ILE A 67 5.58 -17.96 4.86
CA ILE A 67 5.79 -19.08 3.93
C ILE A 67 6.65 -20.17 4.57
N ALA A 68 7.73 -19.78 5.26
CA ALA A 68 8.63 -20.72 5.92
C ALA A 68 7.98 -21.50 7.08
N ASN A 69 7.01 -20.89 7.77
CA ASN A 69 6.35 -21.49 8.94
C ASN A 69 5.00 -22.13 8.62
N THR A 70 4.41 -21.88 7.45
CA THR A 70 3.22 -22.58 6.97
C THR A 70 3.60 -23.91 6.34
N LYS A 71 3.04 -25.01 6.83
CA LYS A 71 3.18 -26.32 6.18
C LYS A 71 2.58 -26.27 4.78
N ASP A 72 3.23 -26.99 3.87
CA ASP A 72 3.00 -27.21 2.43
C ASP A 72 1.53 -27.32 1.93
N THR A 73 0.54 -27.40 2.82
CA THR A 73 -0.88 -27.46 2.47
C THR A 73 -1.39 -26.17 1.81
N LEU A 74 -0.69 -25.04 1.94
CA LEU A 74 -0.96 -23.80 1.19
C LEU A 74 -0.14 -23.66 -0.11
N LEU A 75 0.78 -24.60 -0.39
CA LEU A 75 1.59 -24.60 -1.62
C LEU A 75 0.92 -25.39 -2.76
N ASN A 76 -0.41 -25.53 -2.71
CA ASN A 76 -1.17 -25.62 -3.95
C ASN A 76 -1.29 -24.20 -4.53
N TRP A 77 -0.43 -23.87 -5.50
CA TRP A 77 -0.47 -22.62 -6.27
C TRP A 77 -1.81 -22.38 -7.02
N GLU A 78 -2.80 -23.27 -6.97
CA GLU A 78 -4.19 -22.98 -7.36
C GLU A 78 -4.89 -21.95 -6.45
N GLU A 79 -4.35 -21.62 -5.28
CA GLU A 79 -4.82 -20.46 -4.48
C GLU A 79 -4.46 -19.09 -5.11
N MET A 80 -3.78 -19.11 -6.26
CA MET A 80 -3.90 -18.11 -7.33
C MET A 80 -5.35 -17.99 -7.86
N SER A 81 -6.37 -18.36 -7.08
CA SER A 81 -7.78 -18.13 -7.36
C SER A 81 -8.29 -16.86 -6.68
N LEU A 82 -7.84 -16.53 -5.46
CA LEU A 82 -8.33 -15.34 -4.74
C LEU A 82 -7.72 -14.06 -5.29
N PHE A 83 -6.38 -14.00 -5.38
CA PHE A 83 -5.70 -12.84 -5.97
C PHE A 83 -6.03 -12.69 -7.46
N LYS A 84 -6.12 -13.79 -8.21
CA LYS A 84 -6.56 -13.76 -9.62
C LYS A 84 -8.00 -13.30 -9.75
N LYS A 85 -8.92 -13.80 -8.91
CA LYS A 85 -10.31 -13.33 -8.87
C LYS A 85 -10.39 -11.84 -8.55
N MET A 86 -9.59 -11.36 -7.61
CA MET A 86 -9.51 -9.92 -7.27
C MET A 86 -8.94 -9.09 -8.42
N SER A 87 -7.84 -9.53 -9.04
CA SER A 87 -7.28 -8.91 -10.25
C SER A 87 -8.30 -8.87 -11.40
N ASP A 88 -9.04 -9.97 -11.61
CA ASP A 88 -10.04 -10.09 -12.66
C ASP A 88 -11.29 -9.25 -12.37
N LEU A 89 -11.63 -9.04 -11.10
CA LEU A 89 -12.69 -8.11 -10.68
C LEU A 89 -12.25 -6.66 -10.94
N TYR A 90 -11.04 -6.29 -10.52
CA TYR A 90 -10.50 -4.95 -10.74
C TYR A 90 -10.42 -4.58 -12.23
N LYS A 91 -9.94 -5.50 -13.08
CA LYS A 91 -9.90 -5.31 -14.55
C LYS A 91 -11.27 -5.19 -15.20
N ARG A 92 -12.32 -5.75 -14.57
CA ARG A 92 -13.71 -5.64 -15.04
C ARG A 92 -14.35 -4.33 -14.62
N GLU A 93 -14.01 -3.82 -13.45
CA GLU A 93 -14.56 -2.57 -12.92
C GLU A 93 -13.98 -1.32 -13.61
N GLN A 94 -12.77 -1.43 -14.18
CA GLN A 94 -12.13 -0.34 -14.93
C GLN A 94 -12.38 -0.35 -16.45
N ARG A 95 -13.28 -1.20 -16.95
CA ARG A 95 -13.67 -1.27 -18.35
C ARG A 95 -15.11 -0.81 -18.53
#